data_AF-A0AAU6WPT7-F1
#
_entry.id   AF-A0AAU6WPT7-F1
#
_cell.length_a   1.000
_cell.length_b   1.000
_cell.length_c   1.000
_cell.angle_alpha   90.00
_cell.angle_beta   90.00
_cell.angle_gamma   90.00
#
_symmetry.space_group_name_H-M   'P 1'
#
loop_
_entity.id
_entity.type
_entity.pdbx_description
1 polymer ?
#
loop_
_entity_poly.entity_id
_entity_poly.type
_entity_poly.pdbx_seq_one_letter_code
_entity_poly.pdbx_strand_id
1 'polypeptide(L)'
;MNSCWISFLKKGSKSSNVNPYQFWRHDNKPIELWSNPVIHQKINYVHQNPVEAGLVFRAEDYRYSSAIDYSAEKGLLDNVVVFRMFDI
;
A
#
# COMPACT_ATOMS: atom_id res chain seq x y z
N MET A 1 -7.13 9.16 -22.96
CA MET A 1 -6.31 9.98 -22.04
C MET A 1 -7.06 11.16 -21.41
N ASN A 2 -8.09 11.76 -22.02
CA ASN A 2 -8.75 12.96 -21.48
C ASN A 2 -9.73 12.71 -20.31
N SER A 3 -10.23 11.49 -20.12
CA SER A 3 -11.27 11.18 -19.13
C SER A 3 -10.77 11.13 -17.68
N CYS A 4 -9.56 10.62 -17.43
CA CYS A 4 -8.96 10.59 -16.09
C CYS A 4 -8.62 12.00 -15.59
N TRP A 5 -8.04 12.85 -16.46
CA TRP A 5 -7.70 14.23 -16.11
C TRP A 5 -8.95 15.05 -15.75
N ILE A 6 -10.02 14.93 -16.53
CA ILE A 6 -11.30 15.56 -16.22
C ILE A 6 -11.87 15.05 -14.90
N SER A 7 -11.78 13.74 -14.64
CA SER A 7 -12.23 13.13 -13.38
C SER A 7 -11.44 13.63 -12.16
N PHE A 8 -10.13 13.82 -12.32
CA PHE A 8 -9.26 14.35 -11.27
C PHE A 8 -9.64 15.79 -10.90
N LEU A 9 -9.70 16.69 -11.89
CA LEU A 9 -10.08 18.09 -11.68
C LEU A 9 -11.49 18.20 -11.07
N LYS A 10 -12.46 17.42 -11.56
CA LYS A 10 -13.82 17.39 -11.00
C LYS A 10 -13.85 16.99 -9.52
N LYS A 11 -12.97 16.10 -9.06
CA LYS A 11 -12.89 15.71 -7.64
C LYS A 11 -12.23 16.81 -6.80
N GLY A 12 -11.18 17.45 -7.32
CA GLY A 12 -10.53 18.59 -6.66
C GLY A 12 -11.46 19.79 -6.48
N SER A 13 -12.27 20.12 -7.49
CA SER A 13 -13.20 21.25 -7.46
C SER A 13 -14.40 21.08 -6.50
N LYS A 14 -14.61 19.90 -5.91
CA LYS A 14 -15.74 19.65 -4.98
C LYS A 14 -15.51 20.16 -3.56
N SER A 15 -14.27 20.50 -3.21
CA SER A 15 -13.92 21.02 -1.89
C SER A 15 -13.38 22.43 -2.04
N SER A 16 -14.00 23.40 -1.37
CA SER A 16 -13.59 24.81 -1.42
C SER A 16 -12.18 25.04 -0.88
N ASN A 17 -11.67 24.12 -0.06
CA ASN A 17 -10.39 24.23 0.65
C ASN A 17 -9.31 23.36 0.01
N VAL A 18 -9.53 22.81 -1.19
CA VAL A 18 -8.61 21.92 -1.90
C VAL A 18 -8.22 22.55 -3.23
N ASN A 19 -6.92 22.60 -3.51
CA ASN A 19 -6.44 23.06 -4.81
C ASN A 19 -6.88 22.04 -5.89
N PRO A 20 -7.45 22.47 -7.04
CA PRO A 20 -7.85 21.55 -8.12
C PRO A 20 -6.73 20.62 -8.61
N TYR A 21 -5.47 21.00 -8.41
CA TYR A 21 -4.29 20.23 -8.79
C TYR A 21 -3.69 19.42 -7.62
N GLN A 22 -4.38 19.34 -6.49
CA GLN A 22 -3.92 18.61 -5.32
C GLN A 22 -4.04 17.10 -5.54
N PHE A 23 -2.88 16.44 -5.62
CA PHE A 23 -2.80 15.00 -5.80
C PHE A 23 -2.99 14.22 -4.49
N TRP A 24 -2.40 14.71 -3.39
CA TRP A 24 -2.45 14.06 -2.08
C TRP A 24 -3.71 14.41 -1.30
N ARG A 25 -4.30 13.44 -0.62
CA ARG A 25 -5.41 13.70 0.31
C ARG A 25 -4.87 14.21 1.66
N HIS A 26 -5.67 14.98 2.38
CA HIS A 26 -5.30 15.49 3.71
C HIS A 26 -5.36 14.44 4.81
N ASP A 27 -6.14 13.37 4.62
CA ASP A 27 -6.31 12.34 5.63
C ASP A 27 -5.17 11.32 5.59
N ASN A 28 -4.30 11.39 6.59
CA ASN A 28 -3.45 10.27 6.97
C ASN A 28 -4.15 9.48 8.08
N LYS A 29 -4.01 8.14 8.06
CA LYS A 29 -4.54 7.25 9.11
C LYS A 29 -3.38 6.55 9.80
N PRO A 30 -2.62 7.23 10.66
CA PRO A 30 -1.58 6.57 11.44
C PRO A 30 -2.24 5.54 12.36
N ILE A 31 -1.66 4.34 12.41
CA ILE A 31 -2.08 3.28 13.32
C ILE A 31 -0.85 2.87 14.12
N GLU A 32 -0.95 2.96 15.45
CA GLU A 32 0.10 2.52 16.34
C GLU A 32 0.24 0.98 16.32
N LEU A 33 1.48 0.53 16.27
CA LEU A 33 1.83 -0.88 16.32
C LEU A 33 2.38 -1.19 17.70
N TRP A 34 1.59 -1.87 18.53
CA TRP A 34 1.86 -2.07 19.96
C TRP A 34 2.16 -3.52 20.34
N SER A 35 1.98 -4.48 19.43
CA SER A 35 2.28 -5.89 19.69
C SER A 35 2.62 -6.64 18.41
N ASN A 36 3.30 -7.78 18.58
CA ASN A 36 3.67 -8.68 17.49
C ASN A 36 2.46 -9.11 16.63
N PRO A 37 1.32 -9.54 17.22
CA PRO A 37 0.14 -9.87 16.42
C PRO A 37 -0.40 -8.69 15.59
N VAL A 38 -0.36 -7.48 16.13
CA VAL A 38 -0.83 -6.28 15.41
C VAL A 38 0.13 -5.93 14.27
N ILE A 39 1.44 -6.04 14.48
CA ILE A 39 2.44 -5.85 13.42
C ILE A 39 2.20 -6.84 12.28
N HIS A 40 2.07 -8.14 12.59
CA HIS A 40 1.78 -9.16 11.59
C HIS A 40 0.48 -8.92 10.84
N GLN A 41 -0.57 -8.52 11.55
CA GLN A 41 -1.85 -8.19 10.92
C GLN A 41 -1.69 -7.06 9.90
N LYS A 42 -0.92 -6.00 10.22
CA LYS A 42 -0.70 -4.88 9.31
C LYS A 42 0.22 -5.22 8.14
N ILE A 43 1.26 -6.03 8.35
CA ILE A 43 2.09 -6.55 7.26
C ILE A 43 1.23 -7.33 6.27
N ASN A 44 0.42 -8.28 6.76
CA ASN A 44 -0.47 -9.07 5.91
C ASN A 44 -1.48 -8.18 5.17
N TYR A 45 -2.09 -7.21 5.85
CA TYR A 45 -2.99 -6.25 5.21
C TYR A 45 -2.31 -5.51 4.04
N VAL A 46 -1.10 -4.98 4.26
CA VAL A 46 -0.36 -4.26 3.21
C VAL A 46 -0.04 -5.16 2.03
N HIS A 47 0.38 -6.41 2.28
CA HIS A 47 0.69 -7.37 1.22
C HIS A 47 -0.53 -7.85 0.45
N GLN A 48 -1.70 -7.95 1.08
CA GLN A 48 -2.95 -8.39 0.43
C GLN A 48 -3.67 -7.25 -0.31
N ASN A 49 -3.38 -5.99 -0.03
CA ASN A 49 -4.03 -4.85 -0.71
C ASN A 49 -4.04 -4.95 -2.25
N PRO A 50 -2.95 -5.35 -2.94
CA PRO A 50 -2.97 -5.54 -4.39
C PRO A 50 -3.90 -6.67 -4.86
N VAL A 51 -4.06 -7.72 -4.06
CA VAL A 51 -4.96 -8.86 -4.34
C VAL A 51 -6.42 -8.43 -4.19
N GLU A 52 -6.74 -7.79 -3.06
CA GLU A 52 -8.09 -7.24 -2.79
C GLU A 52 -8.51 -6.17 -3.80
N ALA A 53 -7.54 -5.40 -4.33
CA ALA A 53 -7.77 -4.43 -5.40
C ALA A 53 -7.91 -5.08 -6.79
N GLY A 54 -7.71 -6.40 -6.91
CA GLY A 54 -7.79 -7.14 -8.17
C GLY A 54 -6.65 -6.88 -9.15
N LEU A 55 -5.50 -6.38 -8.66
CA LEU A 55 -4.34 -6.08 -9.50
C LEU A 55 -3.50 -7.33 -9.80
N VAL A 56 -3.46 -8.28 -8.88
CA VAL A 56 -2.70 -9.53 -8.95
C VAL A 56 -3.47 -10.66 -8.27
N PHE A 57 -3.16 -11.91 -8.61
CA PHE A 57 -3.77 -13.08 -7.97
C PHE A 57 -3.08 -13.49 -6.66
N ARG A 58 -1.78 -13.20 -6.53
CA ARG A 58 -0.97 -13.48 -5.35
C ARG A 58 -0.26 -12.23 -4.89
N ALA A 59 -0.03 -12.09 -3.59
CA ALA A 59 0.56 -10.88 -3.00
C ALA A 59 1.98 -10.61 -3.53
N GLU A 60 2.78 -11.67 -3.64
CA GLU A 60 4.17 -11.68 -4.12
C GLU A 60 4.31 -11.31 -5.61
N ASP A 61 3.25 -11.46 -6.41
CA ASP A 61 3.26 -11.06 -7.82
C ASP A 61 3.25 -9.53 -7.99
N TYR A 62 2.92 -8.77 -6.93
CA TYR A 62 2.93 -7.32 -6.99
C TYR A 62 4.35 -6.76 -6.91
N ARG A 63 4.90 -6.41 -8.07
CA ARG A 63 6.29 -5.97 -8.27
C ARG A 63 6.80 -4.89 -7.31
N TYR A 64 5.92 -3.99 -6.87
CA TYR A 64 6.26 -2.85 -6.01
C TYR A 64 5.86 -3.06 -4.55
N SER A 65 5.84 -4.31 -4.10
CA SER A 65 5.62 -4.71 -2.71
C SER A 65 6.80 -5.56 -2.22
N SER A 66 7.04 -5.54 -0.91
CA SER A 66 7.99 -6.44 -0.25
C SER A 66 7.43 -7.84 0.00
N ALA A 67 6.19 -8.13 -0.43
CA ALA A 67 5.55 -9.43 -0.24
C ALA A 67 6.43 -10.61 -0.74
N ILE A 68 7.14 -10.41 -1.86
CA ILE A 68 8.09 -11.38 -2.42
C ILE A 68 9.30 -11.62 -1.51
N ASP A 69 9.81 -10.60 -0.82
CA ASP A 69 10.90 -10.79 0.15
C ASP A 69 10.43 -11.63 1.35
N TYR A 70 9.16 -11.46 1.75
CA TYR A 70 8.55 -12.28 2.81
C TYR A 70 8.23 -13.72 2.36
N SER A 71 8.08 -13.99 1.06
CA SER A 71 7.93 -15.34 0.50
C SER A 71 9.25 -16.11 0.37
N ALA A 72 10.37 -15.56 0.89
CA ALA A 72 11.72 -16.10 0.75
C ALA A 72 12.29 -16.05 -0.67
N GLU A 73 11.72 -15.22 -1.53
CA GLU A 73 12.22 -14.94 -2.87
C GLU A 73 12.92 -13.57 -2.93
N LYS A 74 13.64 -13.30 -4.02
CA LYS A 74 14.35 -12.04 -4.18
C LYS A 74 13.41 -10.96 -4.74
N GLY A 75 13.18 -9.90 -3.96
CA GLY A 75 12.40 -8.75 -4.39
C GLY A 75 13.10 -7.79 -5.34
N LEU A 76 12.48 -6.62 -5.51
CA LEU A 76 12.97 -5.54 -6.39
C LEU A 76 14.29 -4.93 -5.90
N LEU A 77 14.47 -4.85 -4.58
CA LEU A 77 15.58 -4.15 -3.97
C LEU A 77 16.63 -5.15 -3.48
N ASP A 78 17.91 -4.78 -3.61
CA ASP A 78 19.00 -5.55 -3.05
C ASP A 78 19.17 -5.24 -1.55
N ASN A 79 19.73 -6.19 -0.80
CA ASN A 79 20.07 -6.07 0.62
C ASN A 79 18.88 -5.80 1.56
N VAL A 80 17.69 -6.30 1.22
CA VAL A 80 16.53 -6.26 2.11
C VAL A 80 16.66 -7.35 3.18
N VAL A 81 16.54 -6.96 4.45
CA VAL A 81 16.48 -7.89 5.57
C VAL A 81 15.02 -7.99 6.03
N VAL A 82 14.48 -9.20 6.00
CA VAL A 82 13.13 -9.48 6.48
C VAL A 82 13.21 -10.03 7.90
N PHE A 83 12.59 -9.32 8.84
CA PHE A 83 12.42 -9.81 10.20
C PHE A 83 11.22 -10.75 10.24
N ARG A 84 11.46 -12.05 10.46
CA ARG A 84 10.41 -12.99 10.82
C ARG A 84 10.36 -13.09 12.34
N MET A 85 9.23 -12.71 12.91
CA MET A 85 8.93 -13.07 14.29
C MET A 85 8.38 -14.49 14.26
N PHE A 86 9.06 -15.39 14.97
CA PHE A 86 8.54 -16.71 15.26
C PHE A 86 7.68 -16.56 16.52
N ASP A 87 6.46 -17.10 16.48
CA ASP A 87 5.62 -17.17 17.66
C ASP A 87 6.37 -18.00 18.73
N ILE A 88 6.71 -17.36 19.85
CA ILE A 88 7.18 -18.02 21.08
C ILE A 88 6.00 -18.10 22.04
#